data_AF-A0A7K8HHQ6-F1
#
_entry.id   AF-A0A7K8HHQ6-F1
#
_cell.length_a   1.000
_cell.length_b   1.000
_cell.length_c   1.000
_cell.angle_alpha   90.00
_cell.angle_beta   90.00
_cell.angle_gamma   90.00
#
_symmetry.space_group_name_H-M   'P 1'
#
loop_
_entity.id
_entity.type
_entity.pdbx_description
1 polymer ?
#
loop_
_entity_poly.entity_id
_entity_poly.type
_entity_poly.pdbx_seq_one_letter_code
_entity_poly.pdbx_strand_id
1 'polypeptide(L)'
;METLVREKGVNSFQMFMTYKDLYMLRDSELYQVLRACRDIGAIARVHAENGELVAEGAKEALDLGITGPEGIEISRPEELEAEATHRVITIANRTHCPVYLVNVSSMSAGDVIAAAKMQGR
;
A
#
# COMPACT_ATOMS: atom_id res chain seq x y z
N MET A 1 11.94 -3.33 -14.88
CA MET A 1 11.39 -4.51 -14.17
C MET A 1 11.78 -5.81 -14.89
N GLU A 2 11.53 -5.95 -16.19
CA GLU A 2 11.83 -7.18 -16.95
C GLU A 2 13.26 -7.71 -16.80
N THR A 3 14.29 -6.89 -16.97
CA THR A 3 15.70 -7.30 -16.81
C THR A 3 15.98 -7.89 -15.42
N LEU A 4 15.41 -7.28 -14.36
CA LEU A 4 15.58 -7.78 -12.99
C LEU A 4 14.98 -9.18 -12.82
N VAL A 5 13.83 -9.43 -13.43
CA VAL A 5 13.18 -10.74 -13.38
C VAL A 5 13.92 -11.76 -14.22
N ARG A 6 14.18 -11.44 -15.50
CA ARG A 6 14.71 -12.40 -16.47
C ARG A 6 16.17 -12.74 -16.23
N GLU A 7 16.96 -11.79 -15.75
CA GLU A 7 18.42 -11.93 -15.71
C GLU A 7 19.01 -11.85 -14.30
N LYS A 8 18.27 -11.30 -13.32
CA LYS A 8 18.81 -11.05 -11.98
C LYS A 8 18.11 -11.85 -10.87
N GLY A 9 17.16 -12.71 -11.22
CA GLY A 9 16.49 -13.60 -10.26
C GLY A 9 15.56 -12.90 -9.27
N VAL A 10 15.11 -11.67 -9.58
CA VAL A 10 14.15 -10.93 -8.75
C VAL A 10 12.73 -11.32 -9.15
N ASN A 11 11.85 -11.62 -8.18
CA ASN A 11 10.45 -11.96 -8.47
C ASN A 11 9.43 -11.17 -7.64
N SER A 12 9.86 -10.12 -6.95
CA SER A 12 8.97 -9.25 -6.18
C SER A 12 9.42 -7.79 -6.25
N PHE A 13 8.45 -6.89 -6.22
CA PHE A 13 8.67 -5.44 -6.27
C PHE A 13 7.88 -4.77 -5.15
N GLN A 14 8.48 -3.76 -4.51
CA GLN A 14 7.86 -2.99 -3.42
C GLN A 14 7.32 -1.66 -3.96
N MET A 15 6.07 -1.36 -3.62
CA MET A 15 5.42 -0.08 -3.91
C MET A 15 4.88 0.53 -2.61
N PHE A 16 4.67 1.85 -2.63
CA PHE A 16 4.19 2.61 -1.48
C PHE A 16 2.94 3.40 -1.87
N MET A 17 1.90 3.33 -1.03
CA MET A 17 0.71 4.19 -1.13
C MET A 17 0.81 5.42 -0.20
N THR A 18 1.88 5.48 0.59
CA THR A 18 2.24 6.57 1.50
C THR A 18 3.62 7.13 1.15
N TYR A 19 4.13 8.04 1.98
CA TYR A 19 5.33 8.84 1.71
C TYR A 19 5.12 9.73 0.47
N LYS A 20 4.09 10.57 0.56
CA LYS A 20 3.78 11.61 -0.44
C LYS A 20 5.04 12.41 -0.78
N ASP A 21 5.18 12.75 -2.06
CA ASP A 21 6.33 13.46 -2.65
C ASP A 21 7.69 12.72 -2.60
N LEU A 22 7.74 11.49 -2.10
CA LEU A 22 8.97 10.70 -2.02
C LEU A 22 8.87 9.33 -2.72
N TYR A 23 7.97 8.46 -2.28
CA TYR A 23 7.81 7.09 -2.82
C TYR A 23 6.40 6.76 -3.27
N MET A 24 5.42 7.60 -2.92
CA MET A 24 4.00 7.35 -3.16
C MET A 24 3.68 7.22 -4.66
N LEU A 25 3.00 6.14 -5.03
CA LEU A 25 2.37 6.00 -6.33
C LEU A 25 0.88 6.33 -6.24
N ARG A 26 0.36 7.01 -7.25
CA ARG A 26 -1.08 7.25 -7.44
C ARG A 26 -1.74 5.98 -7.99
N ASP A 27 -3.07 5.90 -7.85
CA ASP A 27 -3.83 4.71 -8.29
C ASP A 27 -3.62 4.34 -9.75
N SER A 28 -3.50 5.33 -10.65
CA SER A 28 -3.20 5.09 -12.06
C SER A 28 -1.83 4.44 -12.27
N GLU A 29 -0.84 4.81 -11.46
CA GLU A 29 0.51 4.25 -11.51
C GLU A 29 0.53 2.84 -10.91
N LEU A 30 -0.15 2.64 -9.78
CA LEU A 30 -0.35 1.31 -9.18
C LEU A 30 -1.01 0.34 -10.18
N TYR A 31 -2.04 0.78 -10.89
CA TYR A 31 -2.70 -0.03 -11.92
C TYR A 31 -1.71 -0.49 -13.00
N GLN A 32 -0.86 0.41 -13.51
CA GLN A 32 0.12 0.05 -14.54
C GLN A 32 1.24 -0.85 -13.98
N VAL A 33 1.73 -0.58 -12.76
CA VAL A 33 2.79 -1.37 -12.13
C VAL A 33 2.28 -2.78 -11.77
N LEU A 34 1.05 -2.92 -11.27
CA LEU A 34 0.42 -4.21 -11.01
C LEU A 34 0.24 -5.02 -12.30
N ARG A 35 -0.20 -4.37 -13.39
CA ARG A 35 -0.21 -5.02 -14.71
C ARG A 35 1.17 -5.49 -15.15
N ALA A 36 2.20 -4.66 -14.99
CA ALA A 36 3.57 -5.03 -15.33
C ALA A 36 4.08 -6.20 -14.48
N CYS A 37 3.79 -6.22 -13.17
CA CYS A 37 4.12 -7.34 -12.28
C CYS A 37 3.47 -8.64 -12.75
N ARG A 38 2.16 -8.61 -13.09
CA ARG A 38 1.47 -9.77 -13.65
C ARG A 38 2.14 -10.27 -14.93
N ASP A 39 2.42 -9.38 -15.88
CA ASP A 39 2.94 -9.73 -17.21
C ASP A 39 4.32 -10.39 -17.13
N ILE A 40 5.10 -10.10 -16.09
CA ILE A 40 6.43 -10.67 -15.86
C ILE A 40 6.45 -11.76 -14.78
N GLY A 41 5.31 -12.14 -14.22
CA GLY A 41 5.21 -13.18 -13.18
C GLY A 41 5.82 -12.79 -11.83
N ALA A 42 5.78 -11.50 -11.45
CA ALA A 42 6.29 -11.00 -10.18
C ALA A 42 5.17 -10.73 -9.17
N ILE A 43 5.52 -10.80 -7.88
CA ILE A 43 4.64 -10.46 -6.75
C ILE A 43 4.73 -8.96 -6.46
N ALA A 44 3.57 -8.31 -6.42
CA ALA A 44 3.46 -6.91 -6.03
C ALA A 44 3.35 -6.76 -4.51
N ARG A 45 4.41 -6.29 -3.85
CA ARG A 45 4.41 -5.96 -2.42
C ARG A 45 3.97 -4.51 -2.23
N VAL A 46 3.03 -4.26 -1.32
CA VAL A 46 2.47 -2.91 -1.14
C VAL A 46 2.45 -2.54 0.33
N HIS A 47 3.06 -1.39 0.63
CA HIS A 47 2.89 -0.68 1.91
C HIS A 47 1.62 0.19 1.79
N ALA A 48 0.56 -0.21 2.47
CA ALA A 48 -0.79 0.29 2.24
C ALA A 48 -1.28 1.18 3.39
N GLU A 49 -0.91 2.45 3.34
CA GLU A 49 -1.52 3.54 4.13
C GLU A 49 -1.91 4.66 3.15
N ASN A 50 -2.97 5.42 3.42
CA ASN A 50 -3.37 6.54 2.57
C ASN A 50 -2.41 7.73 2.72
N GLY A 51 -1.48 7.89 1.78
CA GLY A 51 -0.43 8.90 1.86
C GLY A 51 -0.87 10.36 1.91
N GLU A 52 -2.01 10.70 1.30
CA GLU A 52 -2.56 12.04 1.37
C GLU A 52 -3.05 12.34 2.79
N LEU A 53 -3.80 11.40 3.39
CA LEU A 53 -4.31 11.56 4.74
C LEU A 53 -3.20 11.48 5.80
N VAL A 54 -2.19 10.64 5.60
CA VAL A 54 -0.99 10.61 6.48
C VAL A 54 -0.28 11.97 6.47
N ALA A 55 -0.13 12.59 5.29
CA ALA A 55 0.55 13.88 5.18
C ALA A 55 -0.22 15.01 5.88
N GLU A 56 -1.55 15.08 5.69
CA GLU A 56 -2.37 16.08 6.37
C GLU A 56 -2.47 15.82 7.88
N GLY A 57 -2.63 14.57 8.31
CA GLY A 57 -2.67 14.20 9.73
C GLY A 57 -1.35 14.51 10.46
N ALA A 58 -0.20 14.33 9.80
CA ALA A 58 1.10 14.68 10.38
C ALA A 58 1.26 16.20 10.53
N LYS A 59 0.80 16.96 9.53
CA LYS A 59 0.77 18.43 9.60
C LYS A 59 -0.16 18.91 10.72
N GLU A 60 -1.36 18.36 10.82
CA GLU A 60 -2.32 18.70 11.88
C GLU A 60 -1.78 18.41 13.27
N ALA A 61 -1.17 17.23 13.49
CA ALA A 61 -0.57 16.89 14.77
C ALA A 61 0.51 17.91 15.20
N LEU A 62 1.37 18.32 14.26
CA LEU A 62 2.40 19.33 14.51
C LEU A 62 1.80 20.73 14.75
N ASP A 63 0.77 21.13 14.01
CA ASP A 63 0.06 22.40 14.19
C ASP A 63 -0.62 22.47 15.57
N LEU A 64 -1.04 21.32 16.13
CA LEU A 64 -1.55 21.19 17.49
C LEU A 64 -0.44 21.12 18.57
N GLY A 65 0.84 21.20 18.18
CA GLY A 65 1.99 21.14 19.08
C GLY A 65 2.38 19.74 19.53
N ILE A 66 1.85 18.69 18.89
CA ILE A 66 2.20 17.30 19.18
C ILE A 66 3.51 16.98 18.44
N THR A 67 4.62 17.16 19.13
CA THR A 67 5.98 16.95 18.58
C THR A 67 6.66 15.70 19.12
N GLY A 68 6.01 14.97 20.04
CA GLY A 68 6.55 13.73 20.60
C GLY A 68 6.31 12.52 19.69
N PRO A 69 6.93 11.37 20.01
CA PRO A 69 6.77 10.14 19.23
C PRO A 69 5.31 9.66 19.11
N GLU A 70 4.44 9.98 20.06
CA GLU A 70 3.01 9.66 20.04
C GLU A 70 2.28 10.25 18.83
N GLY A 71 2.79 11.35 18.27
CA GLY A 71 2.24 11.95 17.06
C GLY A 71 2.22 10.98 15.88
N ILE A 72 3.09 9.96 15.88
CA ILE A 72 3.16 8.96 14.83
C ILE A 72 1.94 8.03 14.78
N GLU A 73 1.26 7.81 15.90
CA GLU A 73 0.06 6.98 15.95
C GLU A 73 -1.15 7.87 15.66
N ILE A 74 -1.19 9.04 16.30
CA ILE A 74 -2.25 10.05 16.16
C ILE A 74 -2.42 10.50 14.70
N SER A 75 -1.31 10.74 13.98
CA SER A 75 -1.36 11.26 12.61
C SER A 75 -1.83 10.25 11.57
N ARG A 76 -1.94 8.97 11.94
CA ARG A 76 -2.21 7.88 11.00
C ARG A 76 -2.98 6.72 11.68
N PRO A 77 -4.22 6.97 12.10
CA PRO A 77 -5.06 5.94 12.70
C PRO A 77 -5.31 4.78 11.73
N GLU A 78 -5.64 3.62 12.27
CA GLU A 78 -5.74 2.36 11.51
C GLU A 78 -6.71 2.36 10.31
N GLU A 79 -7.70 3.27 10.30
CA GLU A 79 -8.61 3.42 9.16
C GLU A 79 -7.89 3.83 7.87
N LEU A 80 -6.77 4.56 7.96
CA LEU A 80 -5.94 4.92 6.81
C LEU A 80 -5.22 3.70 6.21
N GLU A 81 -4.84 2.72 7.06
CA GLU A 81 -4.28 1.44 6.62
C GLU A 81 -5.37 0.57 5.95
N ALA A 82 -6.55 0.49 6.59
CA ALA A 82 -7.66 -0.32 6.12
C ALA A 82 -8.19 0.17 4.75
N GLU A 83 -8.35 1.49 4.57
CA GLU A 83 -8.77 2.09 3.30
C GLU A 83 -7.79 1.75 2.17
N ALA A 84 -6.50 2.03 2.37
CA ALA A 84 -5.47 1.78 1.37
C ALA A 84 -5.33 0.29 1.04
N THR A 85 -5.46 -0.57 2.06
CA THR A 85 -5.48 -2.03 1.90
C THR A 85 -6.65 -2.47 1.01
N HIS A 86 -7.86 -1.97 1.27
CA HIS A 86 -9.04 -2.28 0.47
C HIS A 86 -8.89 -1.78 -0.98
N ARG A 87 -8.36 -0.56 -1.14
CA ARG A 87 -8.14 0.06 -2.44
C ARG A 87 -7.14 -0.73 -3.28
N VAL A 88 -5.98 -1.10 -2.75
CA VAL A 88 -4.99 -1.84 -3.55
C VAL A 88 -5.42 -3.26 -3.87
N ILE A 89 -6.16 -3.94 -2.98
CA ILE A 89 -6.80 -5.23 -3.28
C ILE A 89 -7.76 -5.07 -4.47
N THR A 90 -8.54 -3.99 -4.49
CA THR A 90 -9.45 -3.70 -5.61
C THR A 90 -8.70 -3.51 -6.92
N ILE A 91 -7.62 -2.72 -6.92
CA ILE A 91 -6.77 -2.50 -8.12
C ILE A 91 -6.11 -3.82 -8.56
N ALA A 92 -5.57 -4.60 -7.63
CA ALA A 92 -4.94 -5.89 -7.89
C ALA A 92 -5.92 -6.88 -8.54
N ASN A 93 -7.14 -6.97 -8.01
CA ASN A 93 -8.20 -7.80 -8.56
C ASN A 93 -8.60 -7.36 -9.99
N ARG A 94 -8.66 -6.04 -10.25
CA ARG A 94 -8.93 -5.51 -11.60
C ARG A 94 -7.81 -5.75 -12.60
N THR A 95 -6.57 -5.91 -12.14
CA THR A 95 -5.40 -6.15 -12.98
C THR A 95 -5.05 -7.64 -13.10
N HIS A 96 -5.67 -8.49 -12.29
CA HIS A 96 -5.35 -9.91 -12.13
C HIS A 96 -3.88 -10.13 -11.72
N CYS A 97 -3.35 -9.24 -10.87
CA CYS A 97 -2.01 -9.36 -10.30
C CYS A 97 -2.09 -9.87 -8.85
N PRO A 98 -1.29 -10.87 -8.44
CA PRO A 98 -1.17 -11.21 -7.03
C PRO A 98 -0.55 -10.03 -6.26
N VAL A 99 -1.19 -9.66 -5.14
CA VAL A 99 -0.71 -8.60 -4.23
C VAL A 99 -0.33 -9.20 -2.88
N TYR A 100 0.72 -8.66 -2.28
CA TYR A 100 1.22 -9.01 -0.96
C TYR A 100 1.24 -7.75 -0.09
N LEU A 101 0.36 -7.69 0.91
CA LEU A 101 0.30 -6.57 1.85
C LEU A 101 1.41 -6.75 2.89
N VAL A 102 2.30 -5.76 3.01
CA VAL A 102 3.40 -5.79 3.98
C VAL A 102 3.01 -5.04 5.24
N ASN A 103 3.64 -5.38 6.36
CA ASN A 103 3.55 -4.64 7.62
C ASN A 103 2.11 -4.44 8.12
N VAL A 104 1.20 -5.39 7.88
CA VAL A 104 -0.18 -5.35 8.38
C VAL A 104 -0.15 -5.16 9.90
N SER A 105 -0.67 -4.03 10.37
CA SER A 105 -0.49 -3.57 11.75
C SER A 105 -1.77 -3.48 12.57
N SER A 106 -2.93 -3.42 11.90
CA SER A 106 -4.22 -3.21 12.53
C SER A 106 -5.20 -4.36 12.31
N MET A 107 -6.19 -4.44 13.21
CA MET A 107 -7.33 -5.35 13.06
C MET A 107 -8.14 -4.99 11.81
N SER A 108 -8.41 -3.70 11.60
CA SER A 108 -9.20 -3.23 10.47
C SER A 108 -8.60 -3.63 9.12
N ALA A 109 -7.28 -3.51 8.92
CA ALA A 109 -6.62 -3.99 7.71
C ALA A 109 -6.64 -5.53 7.60
N GLY A 110 -6.47 -6.24 8.72
CA GLY A 110 -6.59 -7.70 8.79
C GLY A 110 -7.97 -8.21 8.33
N ASP A 111 -9.04 -7.55 8.78
CA ASP A 111 -10.42 -7.89 8.41
C ASP A 111 -10.70 -7.63 6.93
N VAL A 112 -10.18 -6.54 6.38
CA VAL A 112 -10.26 -6.25 4.93
C VAL A 112 -9.59 -7.37 4.13
N ILE A 113 -8.41 -7.83 4.54
CA ILE A 113 -7.69 -8.94 3.89
C ILE A 113 -8.48 -10.25 4.01
N ALA A 114 -9.00 -10.55 5.20
CA ALA A 114 -9.79 -11.76 5.43
C ALA A 114 -11.04 -11.80 4.54
N ALA A 115 -11.77 -10.68 4.45
CA ALA A 115 -12.96 -10.55 3.60
C ALA A 115 -12.61 -10.72 2.11
N ALA A 116 -11.49 -10.15 1.64
CA ALA A 116 -11.04 -10.32 0.25
C ALA A 116 -10.72 -11.78 -0.08
N LYS A 117 -9.99 -12.47 0.80
CA LYS A 117 -9.66 -13.89 0.64
C LYS A 117 -10.90 -14.79 0.61
N MET A 118 -11.90 -14.51 1.44
CA MET A 118 -13.18 -15.24 1.44
C MET A 118 -13.94 -15.12 0.10
N GLN A 119 -13.65 -14.07 -0.67
CA GLN A 119 -14.25 -13.85 -1.99
C GLN A 119 -13.35 -14.35 -3.14
N GLY A 120 -12.22 -15.01 -2.82
CA GLY A 120 -11.26 -15.49 -3.82
C GLY A 120 -10.51 -14.37 -4.55
N ARG A 121 -10.43 -13.18 -3.95
CA ARG A 121 -9.70 -12.02 -4.49
C ARG A 121 -8.28 -11.94 -3.94
#